data_AF-A0A534J0D1-F1
#
_entry.id   AF-A0A534J0D1-F1
#
_cell.length_a   1.000
_cell.length_b   1.000
_cell.length_c   1.000
_cell.angle_alpha   90.00
_cell.angle_beta   90.00
_cell.angle_gamma   90.00
#
_symmetry.space_group_name_H-M   'P 1'
#
loop_
_entity.id
_entity.type
_entity.pdbx_description
1 polymer ?
#
loop_
_entity_poly.entity_id
_entity_poly.type
_entity_poly.pdbx_seq_one_letter_code
_entity_poly.pdbx_strand_id
1 'polypeptide(L)'
;MTEPAIVDVMNGLDLGVQHHLLNGSTEPVMGVEGTLTATLRTGSDSVVKGLAPQFGRPGWYTFNVIPTVEGTYSVRLIGSVNGTAVNVSVNLDPVGPRSDVEFPPVTGPTPADLQAQIATLRAQLGTALTVAVVGFVAGALGIVVGTVGIVAARKARRGT
;
A
#
# COMPACT_ATOMS: atom_id res chain seq x y z
N MET A 1 -10.95 -13.21 -22.55
CA MET A 1 -10.38 -11.90 -22.19
C MET A 1 -9.56 -12.13 -20.93
N THR A 2 -8.27 -11.82 -20.95
CA THR A 2 -7.41 -11.89 -19.76
C THR A 2 -7.49 -10.52 -19.13
N GLU A 3 -8.28 -10.39 -18.07
CA GLU A 3 -8.32 -9.17 -17.28
C GLU A 3 -7.02 -9.11 -16.45
N PRO A 4 -6.29 -8.00 -16.47
CA PRO A 4 -5.12 -7.86 -15.61
C PRO A 4 -5.55 -7.93 -14.15
N ALA A 5 -4.66 -8.38 -13.27
CA ALA A 5 -4.91 -8.33 -11.85
C ALA A 5 -4.88 -6.88 -11.35
N ILE A 6 -5.78 -6.51 -10.44
CA ILE A 6 -5.92 -5.13 -9.94
C ILE A 6 -5.77 -5.08 -8.42
N VAL A 7 -5.08 -4.07 -7.89
CA VAL A 7 -4.96 -3.85 -6.45
C VAL A 7 -6.31 -3.59 -5.76
N ASP A 8 -6.42 -4.00 -4.50
CA ASP A 8 -7.57 -3.80 -3.62
C ASP A 8 -8.89 -4.41 -4.14
N VAL A 9 -8.78 -5.34 -5.07
CA VAL A 9 -9.88 -6.14 -5.62
C VAL A 9 -9.55 -7.63 -5.44
N MET A 10 -10.59 -8.45 -5.29
CA MET A 10 -10.42 -9.89 -5.24
C MET A 10 -9.86 -10.41 -6.57
N ASN A 11 -8.69 -11.01 -6.51
CA ASN A 11 -8.05 -11.74 -7.61
C ASN A 11 -7.83 -13.19 -7.20
N GLY A 12 -7.33 -14.00 -8.12
CA GLY A 12 -6.94 -15.37 -7.82
C GLY A 12 -5.96 -15.94 -8.82
N LEU A 13 -5.31 -17.04 -8.42
CA LEU A 13 -4.58 -17.89 -9.35
C LEU A 13 -5.56 -18.89 -9.98
N ASP A 14 -5.46 -19.07 -11.29
CA ASP A 14 -6.09 -20.20 -11.98
C ASP A 14 -5.00 -21.17 -12.45
N LEU A 15 -4.99 -22.38 -11.90
CA LEU A 15 -4.02 -23.43 -12.22
C LEU A 15 -4.72 -24.63 -12.87
N GLY A 16 -4.41 -24.88 -14.13
CA GLY A 16 -4.80 -26.11 -14.83
C GLY A 16 -3.72 -27.17 -14.71
N VAL A 17 -4.08 -28.38 -14.27
CA VAL A 17 -3.18 -29.53 -14.18
C VAL A 17 -3.68 -30.63 -15.11
N GLN A 18 -2.83 -31.02 -16.06
CA GLN A 18 -3.17 -32.01 -17.09
C GLN A 18 -2.07 -33.07 -17.19
N HIS A 19 -2.50 -34.29 -17.47
CA HIS A 19 -1.63 -35.40 -17.83
C HIS A 19 -1.59 -35.51 -19.36
N HIS A 20 -0.40 -35.43 -19.93
CA HIS A 20 -0.19 -35.60 -21.37
C HIS A 20 0.03 -37.08 -21.69
N LEU A 21 -0.89 -37.66 -22.46
CA LEU A 21 -0.83 -39.06 -22.86
C LEU A 21 0.03 -39.25 -24.12
N LEU A 22 0.53 -40.47 -24.32
CA LEU A 22 1.41 -40.82 -25.46
C LEU A 22 0.73 -40.67 -26.84
N ASN A 23 -0.61 -40.72 -26.87
CA ASN A 23 -1.42 -40.50 -28.07
C ASN A 23 -1.63 -39.00 -28.40
N GLY A 24 -1.05 -38.09 -27.61
CA GLY A 24 -1.16 -36.64 -27.78
C GLY A 24 -2.40 -36.00 -27.14
N SER A 25 -3.31 -36.76 -26.52
CA SER A 25 -4.43 -36.19 -25.77
C SER A 25 -4.04 -35.80 -24.35
N THR A 26 -4.86 -34.97 -23.70
CA THR A 26 -4.68 -34.60 -22.30
C THR A 26 -5.86 -35.03 -21.42
N GLU A 27 -5.56 -35.40 -20.19
CA GLU A 27 -6.54 -35.73 -19.16
C GLU A 27 -6.39 -34.80 -17.95
N PRO A 28 -7.49 -34.31 -17.35
CA PRO A 28 -7.39 -33.47 -16.16
C PRO A 28 -6.90 -34.27 -14.95
N VAL A 29 -6.00 -33.68 -14.14
CA VAL A 29 -5.49 -34.31 -12.92
C VAL A 29 -6.25 -33.78 -11.70
N MET A 30 -7.04 -34.66 -11.07
CA MET A 30 -7.81 -34.38 -9.86
C MET A 30 -7.01 -34.73 -8.60
N GLY A 31 -7.39 -34.19 -7.43
CA GLY A 31 -6.79 -34.58 -6.15
C GLY A 31 -5.42 -33.95 -5.87
N VAL A 32 -5.07 -32.82 -6.49
CA VAL A 32 -3.82 -32.12 -6.15
C VAL A 32 -3.97 -31.16 -4.98
N GLU A 33 -5.20 -30.95 -4.49
CA GLU A 33 -5.45 -30.24 -3.24
C GLU A 33 -4.73 -30.94 -2.07
N GLY A 34 -3.95 -30.18 -1.30
CA GLY A 34 -3.17 -30.71 -0.17
C GLY A 34 -1.85 -31.40 -0.53
N THR A 35 -1.61 -31.76 -1.80
CA THR A 35 -0.32 -32.33 -2.25
C THR A 35 0.56 -31.29 -2.97
N LEU A 36 -0.06 -30.22 -3.48
CA LEU A 36 0.62 -29.08 -4.09
C LEU A 36 0.29 -27.79 -3.33
N THR A 37 1.33 -27.02 -3.01
CA THR A 37 1.24 -25.73 -2.31
C THR A 37 1.68 -24.60 -3.24
N ALA A 38 0.95 -23.49 -3.24
CA ALA A 38 1.33 -22.27 -3.95
C ALA A 38 1.89 -21.23 -2.97
N THR A 39 3.04 -20.64 -3.28
CA THR A 39 3.59 -19.49 -2.56
C THR A 39 3.57 -18.28 -3.48
N LEU A 40 2.69 -17.32 -3.20
CA LEU A 40 2.66 -16.05 -3.91
C LEU A 40 3.71 -15.11 -3.32
N ARG A 41 4.44 -14.38 -4.16
CA ARG A 41 5.52 -13.48 -3.76
C ARG A 41 5.45 -12.15 -4.49
N THR A 42 5.79 -11.07 -3.79
CA THR A 42 6.04 -9.74 -4.35
C THR A 42 7.12 -9.05 -3.51
N GLY A 43 8.17 -8.52 -4.14
CA GLY A 43 9.32 -7.96 -3.42
C GLY A 43 9.90 -8.94 -2.38
N SER A 44 9.99 -8.50 -1.13
CA SER A 44 10.40 -9.32 0.02
C SER A 44 9.27 -10.15 0.65
N ASP A 45 8.01 -9.84 0.33
CA ASP A 45 6.85 -10.41 0.97
C ASP A 45 6.37 -11.69 0.27
N SER A 46 5.80 -12.60 1.05
CA SER A 46 5.24 -13.83 0.53
C SER A 46 4.11 -14.37 1.38
N VAL A 47 3.18 -15.08 0.74
CA VAL A 47 2.07 -15.76 1.42
C VAL A 47 1.90 -17.16 0.83
N VAL A 48 1.76 -18.14 1.72
CA VAL A 48 1.45 -19.51 1.34
C VAL A 48 -0.06 -19.67 1.18
N LYS A 49 -0.47 -20.31 0.09
CA LYS A 49 -1.86 -20.54 -0.29
C LYS A 49 -2.06 -22.02 -0.62
N GLY A 50 -3.07 -22.61 0.00
CA GLY A 50 -3.60 -23.91 -0.43
C GLY A 50 -4.40 -23.74 -1.73
N LEU A 51 -4.41 -24.81 -2.53
CA LEU A 51 -5.17 -24.88 -3.76
C LEU A 51 -6.53 -25.53 -3.49
N ALA A 52 -7.61 -24.89 -3.96
CA ALA A 52 -8.96 -25.42 -3.92
C ALA A 52 -9.40 -25.85 -5.33
N PRO A 53 -10.10 -26.99 -5.50
CA PRO A 53 -10.62 -27.40 -6.79
C PRO A 53 -11.69 -26.42 -7.27
N GLN A 54 -11.72 -26.16 -8.58
CA GLN A 54 -12.72 -25.29 -9.19
C GLN A 54 -13.97 -26.07 -9.58
N PHE A 55 -15.13 -25.61 -9.10
CA PHE A 55 -16.41 -26.25 -9.40
C PHE A 55 -16.70 -26.28 -10.91
N GLY A 56 -17.09 -27.44 -11.43
CA GLY A 56 -17.41 -27.63 -12.84
C GLY A 56 -16.20 -27.62 -13.79
N ARG A 57 -14.96 -27.53 -13.28
CA ARG A 57 -13.72 -27.52 -14.08
C ARG A 57 -12.73 -28.59 -13.57
N PRO A 58 -12.88 -29.86 -13.97
CA PRO A 58 -11.97 -30.92 -13.54
C PRO A 58 -10.51 -30.59 -13.87
N GLY A 59 -9.61 -30.84 -12.91
CA GLY A 59 -8.18 -30.54 -13.05
C GLY A 59 -7.80 -29.07 -12.93
N TRP A 60 -8.75 -28.18 -12.63
CA TRP A 60 -8.50 -26.78 -12.33
C TRP A 60 -8.57 -26.49 -10.85
N TYR A 61 -7.64 -25.67 -10.40
CA TYR A 61 -7.48 -25.26 -9.01
C TYR A 61 -7.32 -23.76 -8.90
N THR A 62 -7.66 -23.22 -7.75
CA THR A 62 -7.58 -21.79 -7.49
C THR A 62 -7.24 -21.48 -6.05
N PHE A 63 -6.79 -20.25 -5.82
CA PHE A 63 -6.85 -19.60 -4.53
C PHE A 63 -7.18 -18.14 -4.72
N ASN A 64 -7.80 -17.55 -3.71
CA ASN A 64 -8.14 -16.13 -3.69
C ASN A 64 -7.08 -15.30 -2.98
N VAL A 65 -6.83 -14.11 -3.50
CA VAL A 65 -5.95 -13.11 -2.93
C VAL A 65 -6.42 -11.70 -3.29
N ILE A 66 -6.23 -10.76 -2.37
CA ILE A 66 -6.39 -9.33 -2.64
C ILE A 66 -4.97 -8.74 -2.64
N PRO A 67 -4.39 -8.44 -3.81
CA PRO A 67 -3.13 -7.71 -3.87
C PRO A 67 -3.34 -6.29 -3.32
N THR A 68 -2.44 -5.80 -2.48
CA THR A 68 -2.52 -4.45 -1.91
C THR A 68 -1.43 -3.52 -2.44
N VAL A 69 -0.57 -4.04 -3.30
CA VAL A 69 0.56 -3.31 -3.90
C VAL A 69 0.64 -3.67 -5.37
N GLU A 70 0.85 -2.66 -6.21
CA GLU A 70 1.03 -2.80 -7.65
C GLU A 70 2.37 -3.46 -8.00
N GLY A 71 2.49 -3.92 -9.24
CA GLY A 71 3.75 -4.40 -9.81
C GLY A 71 3.82 -5.92 -9.95
N THR A 72 5.05 -6.43 -10.03
CA THR A 72 5.29 -7.82 -10.44
C THR A 72 5.12 -8.81 -9.30
N TYR A 73 4.36 -9.88 -9.57
CA TYR A 73 4.19 -11.00 -8.66
C TYR A 73 4.78 -12.27 -9.30
N SER A 74 5.12 -13.23 -8.45
CA SER A 74 5.45 -14.58 -8.89
C SER A 74 4.77 -15.61 -7.99
N VAL A 75 4.48 -16.77 -8.56
CA VAL A 75 3.99 -17.92 -7.80
C VAL A 75 4.98 -19.05 -7.87
N ARG A 76 5.33 -19.62 -6.72
CA ARG A 76 6.11 -20.84 -6.62
C ARG A 76 5.21 -22.00 -6.23
N LEU A 77 5.15 -23.03 -7.07
CA LEU A 77 4.41 -24.26 -6.83
C LEU A 77 5.38 -25.34 -6.33
N ILE A 78 5.12 -25.89 -5.16
CA ILE A 78 5.95 -26.93 -4.53
C ILE A 78 5.06 -28.06 -4.03
N GLY A 79 5.45 -29.31 -4.32
CA GLY A 79 4.76 -30.49 -3.82
C GLY A 79 4.92 -31.68 -4.75
N SER A 80 3.86 -32.46 -4.92
CA SER A 80 3.85 -33.59 -5.84
C SER A 80 2.51 -33.73 -6.53
N VAL A 81 2.51 -34.10 -7.81
CA VAL A 81 1.31 -34.40 -8.60
C VAL A 81 1.45 -35.83 -9.12
N ASN A 82 0.55 -36.75 -8.74
CA ASN A 82 0.63 -38.18 -9.08
C ASN A 82 2.02 -38.82 -8.84
N GLY A 83 2.69 -38.44 -7.73
CA GLY A 83 4.04 -38.93 -7.39
C GLY A 83 5.18 -38.19 -8.10
N THR A 84 4.91 -37.33 -9.08
CA THR A 84 5.91 -36.47 -9.72
C THR A 84 6.16 -35.24 -8.85
N ALA A 85 7.41 -35.04 -8.43
CA ALA A 85 7.80 -33.86 -7.67
C ALA A 85 7.66 -32.59 -8.52
N VAL A 86 7.06 -31.54 -7.93
CA VAL A 86 6.89 -30.22 -8.54
C VAL A 86 7.62 -29.20 -7.70
N ASN A 87 8.48 -28.40 -8.34
CA ASN A 87 9.12 -27.22 -7.75
C ASN A 87 9.39 -26.22 -8.88
N VAL A 88 8.41 -25.39 -9.19
CA VAL A 88 8.47 -24.43 -10.30
C VAL A 88 8.11 -23.04 -9.80
N SER A 89 8.75 -22.02 -10.37
CA SER A 89 8.41 -20.62 -10.13
C SER A 89 7.99 -19.99 -11.44
N VAL A 90 6.86 -19.29 -11.43
CA VAL A 90 6.27 -18.64 -12.61
C VAL A 90 6.07 -17.17 -12.29
N ASN A 91 6.56 -16.29 -13.17
CA ASN A 91 6.26 -14.87 -13.08
C ASN A 91 4.86 -14.62 -13.62
N LEU A 92 4.09 -13.80 -12.92
CA LEU A 92 2.75 -13.42 -13.30
C LEU A 92 2.77 -12.07 -14.02
N ASP A 93 1.69 -11.78 -14.74
CA ASP A 93 1.47 -10.44 -15.25
C ASP A 93 1.42 -9.43 -14.10
N PRO A 94 1.91 -8.19 -14.29
CA PRO A 94 1.91 -7.18 -13.25
C PRO A 94 0.49 -6.85 -12.77
N VAL A 95 0.36 -6.63 -11.47
CA VAL A 95 -0.87 -6.11 -10.86
C VAL A 95 -0.92 -4.60 -11.11
N GLY A 96 -1.99 -4.14 -11.75
CA GLY A 96 -2.23 -2.75 -12.09
C GLY A 96 -2.96 -1.96 -11.00
N PRO A 97 -2.97 -0.62 -11.11
CA PRO A 97 -3.67 0.26 -10.20
C PRO A 97 -5.19 0.14 -10.39
N ARG A 98 -5.94 0.32 -9.30
CA ARG A 98 -7.42 0.36 -9.34
C ARG A 98 -7.95 1.56 -10.13
N SER A 99 -7.22 2.66 -10.15
CA SER A 99 -7.57 3.90 -10.86
C SER A 99 -7.75 3.71 -12.36
N ASP A 100 -7.16 2.68 -12.96
CA ASP A 100 -7.23 2.42 -14.40
C ASP A 100 -8.61 1.89 -14.84
N VAL A 101 -9.35 1.25 -13.92
CA VAL A 101 -10.60 0.54 -14.22
C VAL A 101 -11.79 1.06 -13.42
N GLU A 102 -11.57 1.92 -12.42
CA GLU A 102 -12.65 2.43 -11.58
C GLU A 102 -13.50 3.49 -12.28
N PHE A 103 -14.81 3.39 -12.10
CA PHE A 103 -15.76 4.42 -12.52
C PHE A 103 -16.91 4.52 -11.51
N PRO A 104 -17.33 5.74 -11.12
CA PRO A 104 -16.69 7.02 -11.44
C PRO A 104 -15.28 7.11 -10.82
N PRO A 105 -14.38 7.94 -11.38
CA PRO A 105 -13.04 8.11 -10.83
C PRO A 105 -13.13 8.61 -9.39
N VAL A 106 -12.30 8.07 -8.50
CA VAL A 106 -12.26 8.51 -7.11
C VAL A 106 -11.76 9.96 -7.07
N THR A 107 -12.62 10.87 -6.64
CA THR A 107 -12.32 12.30 -6.51
C THR A 107 -12.03 12.61 -5.04
N GLY A 108 -10.79 12.39 -4.63
CA GLY A 108 -10.32 12.67 -3.28
C GLY A 108 -8.82 12.97 -3.26
N PRO A 109 -8.30 13.64 -2.21
CA PRO A 109 -6.88 13.89 -2.08
C PRO A 109 -6.11 12.56 -2.02
N THR A 110 -5.11 12.42 -2.88
CA THR A 110 -4.22 11.26 -2.90
C THR A 110 -3.32 11.25 -1.65
N PRO A 111 -2.69 10.11 -1.30
CA PRO A 111 -1.68 10.09 -0.25
C PRO A 111 -0.55 11.13 -0.44
N ALA A 112 -0.19 11.43 -1.69
CA ALA A 112 0.77 12.47 -2.04
C ALA A 112 0.24 13.88 -1.73
N ASP A 113 -1.02 14.16 -2.06
CA ASP A 113 -1.67 15.45 -1.75
C ASP A 113 -1.75 15.67 -0.23
N LEU A 114 -2.09 14.62 0.51
CA LEU A 114 -2.13 14.66 1.97
C LEU A 114 -0.74 14.93 2.57
N GLN A 115 0.31 14.29 2.04
CA GLN A 115 1.69 14.56 2.47
C GLN A 115 2.11 16.00 2.17
N ALA A 116 1.75 16.53 1.01
CA ALA A 116 2.00 17.93 0.66
C ALA A 116 1.29 18.88 1.64
N GLN A 117 0.01 18.64 1.96
CA GLN A 117 -0.74 19.43 2.94
C GLN A 117 -0.10 19.36 4.35
N ILE A 118 0.36 18.18 4.78
CA ILE A 118 1.07 18.02 6.06
C ILE A 118 2.37 18.82 6.06
N ALA A 119 3.14 18.80 4.96
CA ALA A 119 4.37 19.57 4.85
C ALA A 119 4.09 21.08 4.93
N THR A 120 3.04 21.56 4.26
CA THR A 120 2.59 22.96 4.34
C THR A 120 2.18 23.34 5.77
N LEU A 121 1.40 22.50 6.46
CA LEU A 121 1.01 22.74 7.85
C LEU A 121 2.21 22.83 8.79
N ARG A 122 3.20 21.94 8.63
CA ARG A 122 4.45 21.98 9.42
C ARG A 122 5.23 23.27 9.18
N ALA A 123 5.30 23.74 7.93
CA ALA A 123 5.95 25.01 7.60
C ALA A 123 5.21 26.21 8.23
N GLN A 124 3.88 26.22 8.17
CA GLN A 124 3.05 27.27 8.79
C GLN A 124 3.23 27.32 10.32
N LEU A 125 3.27 26.16 10.98
CA LEU A 125 3.55 26.07 12.42
C LEU A 125 4.93 26.64 12.78
N GLY A 126 5.96 26.34 11.99
CA GLY A 126 7.30 26.90 12.19
C GLY A 126 7.33 28.44 12.10
N THR A 127 6.67 29.00 11.09
CA THR A 127 6.54 30.46 10.94
C THR A 127 5.73 31.07 12.07
N ALA A 128 4.60 30.46 12.45
CA ALA A 128 3.74 30.95 13.52
C ALA A 128 4.47 30.98 14.88
N LEU A 129 5.22 29.93 15.22
CA LEU A 129 6.04 29.89 16.42
C LEU A 129 7.13 30.97 16.40
N THR A 130 7.76 31.20 15.25
CA THR A 130 8.78 32.25 15.10
C THR A 130 8.19 33.64 15.34
N VAL A 131 7.04 33.94 14.72
CA VAL A 131 6.32 35.20 14.93
C VAL A 131 5.88 35.36 16.39
N ALA A 132 5.39 34.28 17.01
CA ALA A 132 4.97 34.29 18.41
C ALA A 132 6.16 34.59 19.35
N VAL A 133 7.31 33.95 19.14
CA VAL A 133 8.53 34.20 19.94
C VAL A 133 9.02 35.63 19.74
N VAL A 134 9.12 36.11 18.50
CA VAL A 134 9.52 37.50 18.20
C VAL A 134 8.55 38.50 18.83
N GLY A 135 7.24 38.25 18.70
CA GLY A 135 6.19 39.08 19.30
C GLY A 135 6.26 39.11 20.82
N PHE A 136 6.52 37.97 21.46
CA PHE A 136 6.69 37.88 22.92
C PHE A 136 7.92 38.67 23.39
N VAL A 137 9.07 38.51 22.72
CA VAL A 137 10.30 39.25 23.04
C VAL A 137 10.10 40.75 22.86
N ALA A 138 9.53 41.18 21.74
CA ALA A 138 9.24 42.59 21.48
C ALA A 138 8.26 43.17 22.51
N GLY A 139 7.21 42.43 22.86
CA GLY A 139 6.24 42.82 23.89
C GLY A 139 6.87 42.99 25.26
N ALA A 140 7.71 42.05 25.69
CA ALA A 140 8.42 42.13 26.97
C ALA A 140 9.34 43.36 27.04
N LEU A 141 10.10 43.63 25.98
CA LEU A 141 10.95 44.83 25.90
C LEU A 141 10.13 46.12 25.93
N GLY A 142 8.99 46.17 25.24
CA GLY A 142 8.08 47.32 25.26
C GLY A 142 7.54 47.64 26.66
N ILE A 143 7.17 46.60 27.44
CA ILE A 143 6.73 46.77 28.84
C ILE A 143 7.85 47.38 29.69
N VAL A 144 9.08 46.88 29.57
CA VAL A 144 10.23 47.41 30.32
C VAL A 144 10.46 48.88 30.01
N VAL A 145 10.53 49.25 28.73
CA VAL A 145 10.75 50.65 28.31
C VAL A 145 9.59 51.55 28.78
N GLY A 146 8.35 51.10 28.64
CA GLY A 146 7.16 51.84 29.09
C GLY A 146 7.17 52.11 30.59
N THR A 147 7.49 51.10 31.41
CA THR A 147 7.56 51.26 32.87
C THR A 147 8.64 52.25 33.30
N VAL A 148 9.85 52.18 32.70
CA VAL A 148 10.94 53.12 32.95
C VAL A 148 10.54 54.56 32.60
N GLY A 149 9.91 54.76 31.43
CA GLY A 149 9.45 56.07 30.99
C GLY A 149 8.42 56.69 31.95
N ILE A 150 7.46 55.90 32.44
CA ILE A 150 6.45 56.37 33.42
C ILE A 150 7.12 56.79 34.74
N VAL A 151 8.08 56.00 35.24
CA VAL A 151 8.80 56.31 36.49
C VAL A 151 9.62 57.60 36.36
N ALA A 152 10.35 57.76 35.24
CA ALA A 152 11.11 58.96 34.96
C ALA A 152 10.22 60.22 34.88
N ALA A 153 9.08 60.13 34.18
CA ALA A 153 8.13 61.24 34.05
C ALA A 153 7.49 61.65 35.39
N ARG A 154 7.17 60.68 36.27
CA ARG A 154 6.65 60.97 37.62
C ARG A 154 7.68 61.67 38.51
N LYS A 155 8.96 61.30 38.40
CA LYS A 155 10.05 61.94 39.16
C LYS A 155 10.22 63.40 38.74
N ALA A 156 10.13 63.70 37.44
CA ALA A 156 10.24 65.06 36.92
C ALA A 156 9.09 65.98 37.41
N ARG A 157 7.85 65.48 37.50
CA ARG A 157 6.67 66.28 37.93
C ARG A 157 6.57 66.53 39.44
N ARG A 158 7.29 65.78 40.28
CA ARG A 158 7.35 66.01 41.74
C ARG A 158 8.49 66.93 42.16
N GLY A 159 9.37 67.30 41.22
CA GLY A 159 10.52 68.18 41.45
C GLY A 159 10.27 69.66 41.15
N THR A 160 9.02 70.05 40.90
CA THR A 160 8.54 71.44 40.74
C THR A 160 7.50 71.73 41.79
#